data_AF-A0A846KXA6-F1
#
_entry.id   AF-A0A846KXA6-F1
#
_cell.length_a   1.000
_cell.length_b   1.000
_cell.length_c   1.000
_cell.angle_alpha   90.00
_cell.angle_beta   90.00
_cell.angle_gamma   90.00
#
_symmetry.space_group_name_H-M   'P 1'
#
loop_
_entity.id
_entity.type
_entity.pdbx_description
1 polymer ?
#
loop_
_entity_poly.entity_id
_entity_poly.type
_entity_poly.pdbx_seq_one_letter_code
_entity_poly.pdbx_strand_id
1 'polypeptide(L)'
;MKEKIHEFTGKHLMVNYMNCDKQALSNFEKLEEIIKKACTASKATVLNAIKHLFPVKDSDIIGMSMVLILSESHASIHTYPEFNSCFVDFFTCGTECLPEEFDKTMREYLKPKEVKAKLFLRDSSIIKDHVFNANISS
;
A
#
# COMPACT_ATOMS: atom_id res chain seq x y z
N MET A 1 -11.13 -6.33 31.87
CA MET A 1 -10.38 -5.49 30.90
C MET A 1 -11.41 -4.85 29.99
N LYS A 2 -11.37 -3.53 29.78
CA LYS A 2 -12.23 -2.89 28.77
C LYS A 2 -11.64 -3.20 27.39
N GLU A 3 -12.42 -3.80 26.50
CA GLU A 3 -12.03 -3.95 25.10
C GLU A 3 -11.76 -2.57 24.50
N LYS A 4 -10.58 -2.40 23.93
CA LYS A 4 -10.20 -1.18 23.23
C LYS A 4 -10.94 -1.22 21.89
N ILE A 5 -12.06 -0.52 21.78
CA ILE A 5 -12.76 -0.37 20.50
C ILE A 5 -11.81 0.39 19.58
N HIS A 6 -11.29 -0.29 18.56
CA HIS A 6 -10.51 0.35 17.52
C HIS A 6 -11.48 1.17 16.66
N GLU A 7 -11.15 2.45 16.48
CA GLU A 7 -11.92 3.33 15.63
C GLU A 7 -12.00 2.75 14.21
N PHE A 8 -13.21 2.65 13.65
CA PHE A 8 -13.41 2.16 12.28
C PHE A 8 -12.96 3.24 11.29
N THR A 9 -11.65 3.33 11.12
CA THR A 9 -10.98 4.28 10.23
C THR A 9 -9.78 3.61 9.59
N GLY A 10 -9.38 4.16 8.44
CA GLY A 10 -8.22 3.69 7.72
C GLY A 10 -7.79 4.68 6.66
N LYS A 11 -6.62 4.47 6.10
CA LYS A 11 -6.03 5.29 5.05
C LYS A 11 -5.66 4.39 3.88
N HIS A 12 -6.23 4.65 2.71
CA HIS A 12 -5.91 3.95 1.47
C HIS A 12 -5.20 4.92 0.53
N LEU A 13 -3.89 4.78 0.47
CA LEU A 13 -3.05 5.50 -0.48
C LEU A 13 -2.98 4.70 -1.78
N MET A 14 -3.42 5.30 -2.88
CA MET A 14 -3.28 4.75 -4.23
C MET A 14 -2.27 5.61 -4.98
N VAL A 15 -1.21 5.00 -5.52
CA VAL A 15 -0.11 5.73 -6.17
C VAL A 15 0.25 5.09 -7.50
N ASN A 16 0.39 5.93 -8.52
CA ASN A 16 1.01 5.57 -9.79
C ASN A 16 2.40 6.18 -9.82
N TYR A 17 3.43 5.35 -9.82
CA TYR A 17 4.82 5.76 -10.04
C TYR A 17 5.14 5.59 -11.52
N MET A 18 5.42 6.69 -12.21
CA MET A 18 5.58 6.70 -13.67
C MET A 18 6.97 7.14 -14.09
N ASN A 19 7.46 6.55 -15.17
CA ASN A 19 8.81 6.79 -15.70
C ASN A 19 9.89 6.55 -14.62
N CYS A 20 9.78 5.44 -13.90
CA CYS A 20 10.73 4.97 -12.91
C CYS A 20 12.08 4.60 -13.54
N ASP A 21 13.09 4.46 -12.69
CA ASP A 21 14.35 3.83 -13.04
C ASP A 21 14.11 2.38 -13.51
N LYS A 22 14.62 2.06 -14.70
CA LYS A 22 14.39 0.77 -15.35
C LYS A 22 14.98 -0.39 -14.55
N GLN A 23 16.19 -0.22 -14.01
CA GLN A 23 16.87 -1.27 -13.27
C GLN A 23 16.19 -1.51 -11.93
N ALA A 24 15.74 -0.45 -11.27
CA ALA A 24 15.00 -0.56 -10.02
C ALA A 24 13.70 -1.35 -10.19
N LEU A 25 12.94 -1.07 -11.27
CA LEU A 25 11.65 -1.71 -11.53
C LEU A 25 11.79 -3.17 -11.99
N SER A 26 12.85 -3.52 -12.72
CA SER A 26 13.10 -4.88 -13.20
C SER A 26 13.81 -5.80 -12.20
N ASN A 27 14.25 -5.29 -11.04
CA ASN A 27 14.86 -6.10 -9.99
C ASN A 27 13.79 -6.51 -8.97
N PHE A 28 13.13 -7.65 -9.21
CA PHE A 28 11.97 -8.08 -8.43
C PHE A 28 12.34 -8.46 -6.99
N GLU A 29 13.51 -9.06 -6.76
CA GLU A 29 14.00 -9.39 -5.43
C GLU A 29 14.18 -8.13 -4.59
N LYS A 30 14.81 -7.10 -5.18
CA LYS A 30 15.03 -5.84 -4.48
C LYS A 30 13.74 -5.06 -4.33
N LEU A 31 12.85 -5.07 -5.33
CA LEU A 31 11.56 -4.42 -5.25
C LEU A 31 10.67 -5.04 -4.14
N GLU A 32 10.74 -6.36 -3.97
CA GLU A 32 10.09 -7.07 -2.86
C GLU A 32 10.62 -6.61 -1.49
N GLU A 33 11.94 -6.50 -1.34
CA GLU A 33 12.57 -5.99 -0.12
C GLU A 33 12.13 -4.54 0.16
N ILE A 34 12.11 -3.69 -0.87
CA ILE A 34 11.80 -2.27 -0.75
C ILE A 34 10.36 -2.01 -0.35
N ILE A 35 9.39 -2.71 -0.94
CA ILE A 35 7.99 -2.49 -0.56
C ILE A 35 7.68 -3.04 0.84
N LYS A 36 8.32 -4.15 1.26
CA LYS A 36 8.26 -4.60 2.66
C LYS A 36 8.85 -3.55 3.60
N LYS A 37 10.01 -2.98 3.23
CA LYS A 37 10.64 -1.88 3.98
C LYS A 37 9.74 -0.64 4.03
N ALA A 38 9.07 -0.29 2.94
CA ALA A 38 8.13 0.83 2.88
C ALA A 38 6.95 0.63 3.83
N CYS A 39 6.37 -0.58 3.87
CA CYS A 39 5.36 -0.96 4.86
C CYS A 39 5.91 -0.78 6.29
N THR A 40 7.08 -1.32 6.62
CA THR A 40 7.64 -1.17 7.97
C THR A 40 7.96 0.29 8.32
N ALA A 41 8.48 1.08 7.39
CA ALA A 41 8.78 2.51 7.59
C ALA A 41 7.51 3.32 7.90
N SER A 42 6.38 2.97 7.29
CA SER A 42 5.07 3.55 7.60
C SER A 42 4.45 3.06 8.92
N LYS A 43 5.13 2.17 9.67
CA LYS A 43 4.66 1.49 10.90
C LYS A 43 3.63 0.37 10.65
N ALA A 44 3.46 -0.09 9.41
CA ALA A 44 2.66 -1.26 9.14
C ALA A 44 3.45 -2.55 9.42
N THR A 45 2.76 -3.55 9.99
CA THR A 45 3.31 -4.90 10.20
C THR A 45 2.94 -5.77 9.01
N VAL A 46 3.95 -6.30 8.32
CA VAL A 46 3.78 -7.27 7.24
C VAL A 46 3.68 -8.68 7.82
N LEU A 47 2.60 -9.38 7.53
CA LEU A 47 2.37 -10.75 7.98
C LEU A 47 2.79 -11.78 6.93
N ASN A 48 2.47 -11.52 5.66
CA ASN A 48 2.79 -12.42 4.56
C ASN A 48 2.87 -11.64 3.25
N ALA A 49 3.50 -12.22 2.23
CA ALA A 49 3.52 -11.70 0.87
C ALA A 49 3.40 -12.83 -0.14
N ILE A 50 2.63 -12.59 -1.20
CA ILE A 50 2.52 -13.48 -2.36
C ILE A 50 2.82 -12.70 -3.63
N LYS A 51 3.63 -13.28 -4.53
CA LYS A 51 3.98 -12.64 -5.80
C LYS A 51 3.75 -13.59 -6.97
N HIS A 52 3.45 -12.99 -8.12
CA HIS A 52 3.35 -13.64 -9.41
C HIS A 52 4.18 -12.86 -10.43
N LEU A 53 5.09 -13.56 -11.09
CA LEU A 53 5.89 -13.03 -12.19
C LEU A 53 5.25 -13.49 -13.51
N PHE A 54 5.16 -12.57 -14.47
CA PHE A 54 4.55 -12.84 -15.77
C PHE A 54 5.40 -12.25 -16.91
N PRO A 55 5.47 -12.92 -18.07
CA PRO A 55 6.20 -12.41 -19.22
C PRO A 55 5.47 -11.22 -19.85
N VAL A 56 6.22 -10.24 -20.36
CA VAL A 56 5.67 -9.17 -21.21
C VAL A 56 5.79 -9.60 -22.67
N LYS A 57 4.68 -9.48 -23.41
CA LYS A 57 4.58 -9.96 -24.78
C LYS A 57 5.69 -9.38 -25.66
N ASP A 58 6.30 -10.25 -26.47
CA ASP A 58 7.31 -9.90 -27.47
C ASP A 58 8.56 -9.22 -26.88
N SER A 59 8.96 -9.58 -25.65
CA SER A 59 10.13 -9.01 -24.97
C SER A 59 10.74 -9.96 -23.91
N ASP A 60 12.00 -9.72 -23.55
CA ASP A 60 12.71 -10.45 -22.49
C ASP A 60 12.52 -9.84 -21.08
N ILE A 61 11.59 -8.88 -20.93
CA ILE A 61 11.29 -8.25 -19.64
C ILE A 61 10.12 -8.97 -18.93
N ILE A 62 10.18 -8.98 -17.61
CA ILE A 62 9.21 -9.66 -16.73
C ILE A 62 8.44 -8.62 -15.94
N GLY A 63 7.12 -8.75 -15.86
CA GLY A 63 6.27 -8.00 -14.94
C GLY A 63 6.04 -8.76 -13.64
N MET A 64 5.66 -8.04 -12.59
CA MET A 64 5.35 -8.56 -11.28
C MET A 64 4.03 -8.00 -10.76
N SER A 65 3.20 -8.88 -10.22
CA SER A 65 2.11 -8.53 -9.31
C SER A 65 2.40 -9.11 -7.94
N MET A 66 2.29 -8.30 -6.89
CA MET A 66 2.51 -8.76 -5.52
C MET A 66 1.50 -8.15 -4.57
N VAL A 67 1.06 -8.94 -3.59
CA VAL A 67 0.17 -8.52 -2.51
C VAL A 67 0.83 -8.87 -1.18
N LEU A 68 0.86 -7.91 -0.27
CA LEU A 68 1.31 -8.05 1.11
C LEU A 68 0.09 -8.00 2.02
N ILE A 69 -0.06 -9.03 2.85
CA ILE A 69 -1.03 -9.03 3.94
C ILE A 69 -0.41 -8.28 5.11
N LEU A 70 -1.09 -7.22 5.56
CA LEU A 70 -0.74 -6.48 6.77
C LEU A 70 -1.63 -6.95 7.91
N SER A 71 -1.36 -6.55 9.15
CA SER A 71 -2.12 -7.00 10.33
C SER A 71 -3.64 -6.97 10.17
N GLU A 72 -4.19 -5.91 9.56
CA GLU A 72 -5.64 -5.72 9.39
C GLU A 72 -6.01 -5.20 7.99
N SER A 73 -5.07 -5.21 7.05
CA SER A 73 -5.20 -4.54 5.75
C SER A 73 -4.25 -5.14 4.70
N HIS A 74 -3.89 -4.40 3.66
CA HIS A 74 -2.99 -4.91 2.61
C HIS A 74 -2.18 -3.80 1.94
N ALA A 75 -1.10 -4.22 1.28
CA ALA A 75 -0.45 -3.45 0.23
C ALA A 75 -0.39 -4.28 -1.06
N SER A 76 -0.42 -3.66 -2.24
CA SER A 76 -0.19 -4.33 -3.50
C SER A 76 0.69 -3.49 -4.43
N ILE A 77 1.37 -4.17 -5.35
CA ILE A 77 2.12 -3.55 -6.43
C ILE A 77 1.94 -4.33 -7.72
N HIS A 78 1.71 -3.60 -8.81
CA HIS A 78 1.62 -4.13 -10.17
C HIS A 78 2.59 -3.36 -11.06
N THR A 79 3.61 -4.02 -11.58
CA THR A 79 4.65 -3.39 -12.41
C THR A 79 4.38 -3.60 -13.88
N TYR A 80 4.66 -2.56 -14.67
CA TYR A 80 4.63 -2.56 -16.13
C TYR A 80 5.98 -2.05 -16.65
N PRO A 81 7.01 -2.92 -16.72
CA PRO A 81 8.35 -2.52 -17.12
C PRO A 81 8.43 -1.94 -18.53
N GLU A 82 7.53 -2.33 -19.45
CA GLU A 82 7.42 -1.77 -20.80
C GLU A 82 7.08 -0.27 -20.79
N PHE A 83 6.44 0.21 -19.71
CA PHE A 83 6.14 1.63 -19.48
C PHE A 83 7.02 2.24 -18.39
N ASN A 84 7.99 1.50 -17.85
CA ASN A 84 8.78 1.88 -16.68
C ASN A 84 7.90 2.41 -15.53
N SER A 85 6.76 1.78 -15.27
CA SER A 85 5.74 2.32 -14.35
C SER A 85 5.12 1.24 -13.49
N CYS A 86 4.55 1.61 -12.35
CA CYS A 86 3.78 0.70 -11.52
C CYS A 86 2.60 1.38 -10.81
N PHE A 87 1.60 0.56 -10.49
CA PHE A 87 0.50 0.91 -9.59
C PHE A 87 0.74 0.30 -8.23
N VAL A 88 0.46 1.07 -7.18
CA VAL A 88 0.60 0.64 -5.80
C VAL A 88 -0.64 1.05 -5.01
N ASP A 89 -1.21 0.09 -4.30
CA ASP A 89 -2.20 0.32 -3.27
C ASP A 89 -1.55 0.07 -1.91
N PHE A 90 -1.68 1.02 -1.00
CA PHE A 90 -1.25 0.90 0.38
C PHE A 90 -2.41 1.25 1.29
N PHE A 91 -3.10 0.22 1.76
CA PHE A 91 -4.26 0.35 2.63
C PHE A 91 -3.89 -0.04 4.06
N THR A 92 -4.25 0.81 5.02
CA THR A 92 -3.94 0.64 6.44
C THR A 92 -5.17 0.94 7.28
N CYS A 93 -5.36 0.17 8.35
CA CYS A 93 -6.40 0.41 9.36
C CYS A 93 -5.84 1.27 10.51
N GLY A 94 -6.73 1.97 11.20
CA GLY A 94 -6.38 2.89 12.28
C GLY A 94 -5.71 4.18 11.81
N THR A 95 -5.11 4.90 12.76
CA THR A 95 -4.56 6.25 12.55
C THR A 95 -3.04 6.33 12.60
N GLU A 96 -2.39 5.29 13.14
CA GLU A 96 -0.95 5.28 13.45
C GLU A 96 -0.06 5.18 12.21
N CYS A 97 -0.56 4.56 11.15
CA CYS A 97 0.20 4.34 9.94
C CYS A 97 0.40 5.66 9.15
N LEU A 98 1.59 5.78 8.56
CA LEU A 98 2.09 6.98 7.89
C LEU A 98 2.29 6.71 6.38
N PRO A 99 1.27 6.92 5.53
CA PRO A 99 1.37 6.67 4.09
C PRO A 99 2.48 7.47 3.38
N GLU A 100 2.83 8.64 3.91
CA GLU A 100 3.91 9.48 3.40
C GLU A 100 5.29 8.84 3.52
N GLU A 101 5.56 8.08 4.58
CA GLU A 101 6.84 7.36 4.74
C GLU A 101 6.90 6.14 3.81
N PHE A 102 5.75 5.51 3.53
CA PHE A 102 5.64 4.50 2.50
C PHE A 102 5.98 5.09 1.11
N ASP A 103 5.30 6.18 0.72
CA ASP A 103 5.51 6.86 -0.56
C ASP A 103 6.96 7.31 -0.75
N LYS A 104 7.54 7.94 0.28
CA LYS A 104 8.94 8.37 0.30
C LYS A 104 9.90 7.21 0.05
N THR A 105 9.75 6.10 0.77
CA THR A 105 10.61 4.92 0.62
C THR A 105 10.55 4.34 -0.79
N MET A 106 9.35 4.29 -1.38
CA MET A 106 9.16 3.81 -2.75
C MET A 106 9.82 4.76 -3.77
N ARG A 107 9.66 6.08 -3.61
CA ARG A 107 10.26 7.09 -4.51
C ARG A 107 11.79 7.09 -4.46
N GLU A 108 12.38 6.92 -3.29
CA GLU A 108 13.85 6.85 -3.13
C GLU A 108 14.46 5.73 -3.97
N TYR A 109 13.76 4.59 -4.06
CA TYR A 109 14.21 3.44 -4.85
C TYR A 109 13.82 3.54 -6.33
N LEU A 110 12.54 3.78 -6.61
CA LEU A 110 11.99 3.75 -7.97
C LEU A 110 12.37 4.99 -8.80
N LYS A 111 12.71 6.12 -8.16
CA LYS A 111 13.07 7.38 -8.82
C LYS A 111 12.10 7.78 -9.96
N PRO A 112 10.78 7.80 -9.71
CA PRO A 112 9.80 8.16 -10.74
C PRO A 112 9.96 9.62 -11.17
N LYS A 113 9.78 9.90 -12.46
CA LYS A 113 9.71 11.30 -12.95
C LYS A 113 8.37 11.95 -12.70
N GLU A 114 7.30 11.15 -12.61
CA GLU A 114 5.95 11.63 -12.34
C GLU A 114 5.26 10.71 -11.34
N VAL A 115 4.54 11.30 -10.39
CA VAL A 115 3.77 10.56 -9.39
C VAL A 115 2.36 11.11 -9.30
N LYS A 116 1.37 10.23 -9.44
CA LYS A 116 -0.05 10.54 -9.19
C LYS A 116 -0.49 9.76 -7.96
N ALA A 117 -0.73 10.47 -6.86
CA ALA A 117 -1.16 9.88 -5.60
C ALA A 117 -2.56 10.38 -5.23
N LYS A 118 -3.39 9.47 -4.69
CA LYS A 118 -4.66 9.81 -4.06
C LYS A 118 -4.74 9.12 -2.72
N LEU A 119 -4.99 9.90 -1.67
CA LEU A 119 -5.28 9.38 -0.34
C LEU A 119 -6.80 9.35 -0.15
N PHE A 120 -7.33 8.18 0.17
CA PHE A 120 -8.74 7.99 0.50
C PHE A 120 -8.86 7.57 1.97
N LEU A 121 -9.65 8.31 2.74
CA LEU A 121 -9.98 7.94 4.11
C LEU A 121 -11.06 6.86 4.08
N ARG A 122 -10.77 5.73 4.71
CA ARG A 122 -11.64 4.57 4.85
C ARG A 122 -12.30 4.62 6.21
N ASP A 123 -13.06 5.67 6.45
CA ASP A 123 -13.92 5.80 7.60
C ASP A 123 -15.38 5.63 7.21
N SER A 124 -16.23 5.50 8.22
CA SER A 124 -17.65 5.56 8.05
C SER A 124 -18.18 6.76 8.84
N SER A 125 -19.09 7.52 8.24
CA SER A 125 -20.00 8.38 9.01
C SER A 125 -20.89 7.58 9.98
N ILE A 126 -20.87 6.23 9.92
CA ILE A 126 -21.72 5.29 10.65
C ILE A 126 -21.49 5.34 12.19
N ILE A 127 -20.37 5.86 12.68
CA ILE A 127 -20.13 5.98 14.13
C ILE A 127 -21.10 6.97 14.82
N LYS A 128 -21.71 7.92 14.08
CA LYS A 128 -22.71 8.81 14.69
C LYS A 128 -23.97 8.08 15.17
N ASP A 129 -24.35 6.95 14.55
CA ASP A 129 -25.63 6.29 14.83
C ASP A 129 -25.54 5.20 15.91
N HIS A 130 -24.36 4.59 16.12
CA HIS A 130 -24.20 3.55 17.14
C HIS A 130 -23.90 4.10 18.54
N VAL A 131 -23.27 5.28 18.66
CA VAL A 131 -23.03 5.91 19.98
C VAL A 131 -24.30 6.57 20.53
N PHE A 132 -25.23 7.00 19.67
CA PHE A 132 -26.49 7.61 20.12
C PHE A 132 -27.45 6.57 20.74
N ASN A 133 -27.51 5.35 20.20
CA ASN A 133 -28.43 4.31 20.70
C ASN A 133 -27.98 3.62 22.00
N ALA A 134 -26.69 3.67 22.34
CA ALA A 134 -26.16 3.11 23.60
C ALA A 134 -26.37 4.02 24.83
N ASN A 135 -26.80 5.28 24.63
CA ASN A 135 -26.99 6.27 25.71
C ASN A 135 -28.47 6.55 26.04
N ILE A 136 -29.41 5.77 25.49
CA ILE A 136 -30.86 5.93 25.72
C ILE A 136 -31.47 4.70 26.41
N SER A 137 -30.64 3.73 26.81
CA SER A 137 -31.09 2.49 27.47
C SER A 137 -30.47 2.26 28.87
N SER A 138 -29.98 3.33 29.52
CA SER A 138 -29.58 3.32 30.94
C SER A 138 -30.52 4.16 31.79
#